data_AF-A0A9P0GLH2-F1
#
_entry.id   AF-A0A9P0GLH2-F1
#
_cell.length_a   1.000
_cell.length_b   1.000
_cell.length_c   1.000
_cell.angle_alpha   90.00
_cell.angle_beta   90.00
_cell.angle_gamma   90.00
#
_symmetry.space_group_name_H-M   'P 1'
#
loop_
_entity.id
_entity.type
_entity.pdbx_description
1 polymer ?
#
loop_
_entity_poly.entity_id
_entity_poly.type
_entity_poly.pdbx_seq_one_letter_code
_entity_poly.pdbx_strand_id
1 'polypeptide(L)'
;MKRQHEEQEASTSIVGPPRTRARVSESAFCFKKQCLFCSQELNEEHEKRKSLDSRRKIQQVSTLTFKDSILDTARNRSDAMAKAVFARLEFENDLVAAEAKYHHDCFNSFLKPPTLKNVCKTTIIDNRTLKLRLKLKYGNKIIITDKLGTSIFICLVDNHQDILNQAWYEKKKLNKKEE
;
A
#
# COMPACT_ATOMS: atom_id res chain seq x y z
N MET A 1 -21.96 57.03 -62.34
CA MET A 1 -20.84 56.06 -62.38
C MET A 1 -20.82 55.28 -61.06
N LYS A 2 -20.59 53.97 -61.15
CA LYS A 2 -20.62 52.97 -60.06
C LYS A 2 -19.53 53.19 -58.99
N ARG A 3 -19.83 52.83 -57.72
CA ARG A 3 -19.12 51.86 -56.82
C ARG A 3 -19.35 52.24 -55.34
N GLN A 4 -20.20 51.47 -54.62
CA GLN A 4 -19.88 50.39 -53.64
C GLN A 4 -19.47 50.96 -52.25
N HIS A 5 -20.38 51.03 -51.26
CA HIS A 5 -20.78 50.01 -50.25
C HIS A 5 -19.64 49.62 -49.30
N GLU A 6 -19.75 49.91 -47.99
CA GLU A 6 -20.11 48.91 -46.96
C GLU A 6 -20.10 49.51 -45.54
N GLU A 7 -21.07 49.06 -44.74
CA GLU A 7 -21.46 49.49 -43.40
C GLU A 7 -20.55 48.93 -42.30
N GLN A 8 -20.61 49.53 -41.10
CA GLN A 8 -20.80 48.77 -39.87
C GLN A 8 -21.30 49.68 -38.74
N GLU A 9 -22.60 49.59 -38.45
CA GLU A 9 -23.26 50.12 -37.26
C GLU A 9 -23.04 49.20 -36.06
N ALA A 10 -23.01 49.84 -34.89
CA ALA A 10 -22.76 49.27 -33.59
C ALA A 10 -23.87 48.31 -33.11
N SER A 11 -23.49 47.28 -32.37
CA SER A 11 -24.42 46.54 -31.52
C SER A 11 -23.78 46.09 -30.21
N THR A 12 -24.37 46.64 -29.16
CA THR A 12 -24.19 46.56 -27.72
C THR A 12 -23.91 45.14 -27.22
N SER A 13 -22.83 44.95 -26.44
CA SER A 13 -22.56 43.70 -25.73
C SER A 13 -22.85 43.85 -24.23
N ILE A 14 -23.79 43.04 -23.76
CA ILE A 14 -24.29 42.93 -22.40
C ILE A 14 -23.16 42.40 -21.49
N VAL A 15 -22.79 43.18 -20.47
CA VAL A 15 -21.83 42.76 -19.44
C VAL A 15 -22.52 41.76 -18.52
N GLY A 16 -22.22 40.47 -18.71
CA GLY A 16 -22.57 39.42 -17.76
C GLY A 16 -21.78 39.56 -16.44
N PRO A 17 -22.27 38.98 -15.32
CA PRO A 17 -21.59 39.06 -14.04
C PRO A 17 -20.19 38.42 -14.12
N PRO A 18 -19.23 38.86 -13.29
CA PRO A 18 -17.86 38.39 -13.38
C PRO A 18 -17.85 36.88 -13.24
N ARG A 19 -17.33 36.16 -14.24
CA ARG A 19 -16.94 34.76 -14.11
C ARG A 19 -15.97 34.68 -12.93
N THR A 20 -16.48 34.29 -11.77
CA THR A 20 -15.65 33.75 -10.69
C THR A 20 -14.93 32.59 -11.35
N ARG A 21 -13.62 32.76 -11.60
CA ARG A 21 -12.75 31.62 -11.83
C ARG A 21 -12.94 30.78 -10.57
N ALA A 22 -13.71 29.71 -10.69
CA ALA A 22 -13.75 28.68 -9.67
C ALA A 22 -12.28 28.39 -9.39
N ARG A 23 -11.86 28.60 -8.13
CA ARG A 23 -10.63 27.93 -7.67
C ARG A 23 -10.84 26.49 -8.12
N VAL A 24 -9.92 25.96 -8.92
CA VAL A 24 -9.87 24.52 -9.14
C VAL A 24 -9.58 23.98 -7.74
N SER A 25 -10.65 23.71 -6.99
CA SER A 25 -10.57 23.10 -5.68
C SER A 25 -10.01 21.73 -5.98
N GLU A 26 -8.73 21.55 -5.65
CA GLU A 26 -8.10 20.25 -5.60
C GLU A 26 -9.09 19.33 -4.89
N SER A 27 -9.62 18.36 -5.62
CA SER A 27 -10.79 17.61 -5.17
C SER A 27 -10.43 16.93 -3.85
N ALA A 28 -11.26 17.15 -2.82
CA ALA A 28 -11.07 16.52 -1.54
C ALA A 28 -10.93 15.00 -1.72
N PHE A 29 -10.05 14.39 -0.92
CA PHE A 29 -9.80 12.95 -1.01
C PHE A 29 -11.10 12.16 -0.86
N CYS A 30 -11.39 11.26 -1.79
CA CYS A 30 -12.63 10.48 -1.81
C CYS A 30 -12.34 9.00 -1.51
N PHE A 31 -12.63 8.56 -0.29
CA PHE A 31 -12.42 7.19 0.18
C PHE A 31 -13.07 6.11 -0.72
N LYS A 32 -14.21 6.43 -1.35
CA LYS A 32 -14.93 5.52 -2.24
C LYS A 32 -14.27 5.35 -3.61
N LYS A 33 -13.59 6.39 -4.11
CA LYS A 33 -13.05 6.44 -5.49
C LYS A 33 -11.52 6.39 -5.55
N GLN A 34 -10.84 6.66 -4.43
CA GLN A 34 -9.39 6.72 -4.37
C GLN A 34 -8.86 5.73 -3.35
N CYS A 35 -7.73 5.11 -3.68
CA CYS A 35 -7.06 4.18 -2.77
C CYS A 35 -6.60 4.91 -1.51
N LEU A 36 -7.01 4.39 -0.35
CA LEU A 36 -6.60 4.89 0.96
C LEU A 36 -5.08 5.13 1.10
N PHE A 37 -4.27 4.27 0.50
CA PHE A 37 -2.81 4.28 0.63
C PHE A 37 -2.11 5.17 -0.39
N CYS A 38 -2.39 4.98 -1.69
CA CYS A 38 -1.65 5.65 -2.76
C CYS A 38 -2.38 6.84 -3.40
N SER A 39 -3.63 7.11 -3.01
CA SER A 39 -4.49 8.15 -3.61
C SER A 39 -4.75 8.04 -5.10
N GLN A 40 -4.34 6.94 -5.74
CA GLN A 40 -4.69 6.66 -7.13
C GLN A 40 -6.16 6.24 -7.22
N GLU A 41 -6.79 6.60 -8.33
CA GLU A 41 -8.18 6.26 -8.60
C GLU A 41 -8.39 4.73 -8.67
N LEU A 42 -9.50 4.30 -8.09
CA LEU A 42 -9.97 2.93 -8.04
C LEU A 42 -11.01 2.74 -9.12
N ASN A 43 -10.54 2.53 -10.35
CA ASN A 43 -11.42 2.27 -11.47
C ASN A 43 -11.61 0.76 -11.64
N GLU A 44 -12.61 0.19 -10.95
CA GLU A 44 -12.92 -1.25 -10.98
C GLU A 44 -13.20 -1.77 -12.39
N GLU A 45 -13.83 -0.95 -13.24
CA GLU A 45 -14.12 -1.29 -14.63
C GLU A 45 -12.84 -1.36 -15.46
N HIS A 46 -11.95 -0.38 -15.29
CA HIS A 46 -10.67 -0.37 -15.96
C HIS A 46 -9.78 -1.53 -15.51
N GLU A 47 -9.78 -1.88 -14.21
CA GLU A 47 -9.07 -3.04 -13.69
C GLU A 47 -9.64 -4.36 -14.25
N LYS A 48 -10.96 -4.47 -14.50
CA LYS A 48 -11.56 -5.64 -15.15
C LYS A 48 -11.10 -5.83 -16.61
N ARG A 49 -10.73 -4.76 -17.30
CA ARG A 49 -10.25 -4.81 -18.70
C ARG A 49 -8.78 -5.22 -18.82
N LYS A 50 -8.02 -5.18 -17.73
CA LYS A 50 -6.63 -5.58 -17.71
C LYS A 50 -6.48 -7.10 -17.73
N SER A 51 -5.33 -7.57 -18.19
CA SER A 51 -4.96 -8.98 -18.08
C SER A 51 -4.90 -9.39 -16.60
N LEU A 52 -5.18 -10.67 -16.32
CA LEU A 52 -5.17 -11.19 -14.94
C LEU A 52 -3.86 -10.88 -14.19
N ASP A 53 -2.73 -10.87 -14.92
CA ASP A 53 -1.39 -10.65 -14.37
C ASP A 53 -1.10 -9.18 -14.02
N SER A 54 -1.79 -8.23 -14.64
CA SER A 54 -1.60 -6.79 -14.42
C SER A 54 -2.71 -6.11 -13.61
N ARG A 55 -3.77 -6.87 -13.30
CA ARG A 55 -4.94 -6.39 -12.58
C ARG A 55 -4.66 -6.22 -11.09
N ARG A 56 -4.93 -5.03 -10.57
CA ARG A 56 -4.87 -4.76 -9.13
C ARG A 56 -6.18 -5.20 -8.47
N LYS A 57 -6.08 -6.01 -7.42
CA LYS A 57 -7.23 -6.38 -6.60
C LYS A 57 -7.63 -5.20 -5.71
N ILE A 58 -8.88 -4.77 -5.81
CA ILE A 58 -9.46 -3.70 -4.99
C ILE A 58 -10.27 -4.35 -3.86
N GLN A 59 -10.16 -3.81 -2.65
CA GLN A 59 -10.91 -4.24 -1.47
C GLN A 59 -11.53 -3.03 -0.78
N GLN A 60 -12.65 -3.27 -0.11
CA GLN A 60 -13.34 -2.31 0.73
C GLN A 60 -13.07 -2.62 2.20
N VAL A 61 -12.96 -1.58 3.03
CA VAL A 61 -12.85 -1.70 4.47
C VAL A 61 -14.18 -2.21 5.03
N SER A 62 -14.12 -3.31 5.78
CA SER A 62 -15.30 -3.97 6.36
C SER A 62 -15.29 -4.03 7.89
N THR A 63 -14.17 -3.70 8.54
CA THR A 63 -14.02 -3.80 10.00
C THR A 63 -13.71 -2.43 10.61
N LEU A 64 -14.34 -2.13 11.74
CA LEU A 64 -14.10 -0.89 12.49
C LEU A 64 -12.67 -0.83 13.05
N THR A 65 -12.11 -1.98 13.42
CA THR A 65 -10.72 -2.12 13.91
C THR A 65 -9.65 -1.85 12.83
N PHE A 66 -10.06 -1.73 11.56
CA PHE A 66 -9.14 -1.47 10.46
C PHE A 66 -8.40 -0.15 10.65
N LYS A 67 -9.12 0.91 11.08
CA LYS A 67 -8.54 2.24 11.28
C LYS A 67 -7.39 2.19 12.29
N ASP A 68 -7.64 1.60 13.46
CA ASP A 68 -6.66 1.53 14.55
C ASP A 68 -5.40 0.77 14.14
N SER A 69 -5.57 -0.37 13.47
CA SER A 69 -4.45 -1.17 12.94
C SER A 69 -3.57 -0.40 11.94
N ILE A 70 -4.19 0.38 11.05
CA ILE A 70 -3.46 1.21 10.09
C ILE A 70 -2.78 2.40 10.79
N LEU A 71 -3.44 3.05 11.75
CA LEU A 71 -2.87 4.15 12.51
C LEU A 71 -1.65 3.70 13.33
N ASP A 72 -1.72 2.55 13.99
CA ASP A 72 -0.60 2.00 14.75
C ASP A 72 0.58 1.66 13.84
N THR A 73 0.30 1.07 12.68
CA THR A 73 1.34 0.82 11.66
C THR A 73 1.96 2.12 11.16
N ALA A 74 1.14 3.17 10.93
CA ALA A 74 1.62 4.47 10.47
C ALA A 74 2.54 5.14 11.50
N ARG A 75 2.16 5.12 12.79
CA ARG A 75 2.96 5.64 13.91
C ARG A 75 4.32 4.96 13.99
N ASN A 76 4.33 3.63 13.90
CA ASN A 76 5.57 2.84 13.96
C ASN A 76 6.50 3.06 12.75
N ARG A 77 5.95 3.35 11.57
CA ARG A 77 6.72 3.44 10.32
C ARG A 77 7.24 4.84 10.02
N SER A 78 6.51 5.89 10.39
CA SER A 78 6.90 7.31 10.29
C SER A 78 7.47 7.78 8.92
N ASP A 79 7.17 7.08 7.82
CA ASP A 79 7.62 7.42 6.47
C ASP A 79 6.62 8.33 5.72
N ALA A 80 6.99 8.81 4.53
CA ALA A 80 6.14 9.74 3.76
C ALA A 80 4.75 9.16 3.46
N MET A 81 4.68 7.85 3.15
CA MET A 81 3.41 7.15 2.93
C MET A 81 2.61 7.02 4.24
N ALA A 82 3.25 6.67 5.37
CA ALA A 82 2.59 6.61 6.67
C ALA A 82 2.03 7.96 7.09
N LYS A 83 2.79 9.05 6.93
CA LYS A 83 2.32 10.41 7.22
C LYS A 83 1.11 10.79 6.36
N ALA A 84 1.16 10.48 5.06
CA ALA A 84 0.05 10.76 4.15
C ALA A 84 -1.22 9.96 4.50
N VAL A 85 -1.07 8.68 4.85
CA VAL A 85 -2.21 7.83 5.28
C VAL A 85 -2.76 8.31 6.62
N PHE A 86 -1.89 8.65 7.56
CA PHE A 86 -2.28 9.18 8.86
C PHE A 86 -3.12 10.46 8.72
N ALA A 87 -2.67 11.43 7.93
CA ALA A 87 -3.38 12.68 7.70
C ALA A 87 -4.78 12.49 7.07
N ARG A 88 -4.96 11.45 6.24
CA ARG A 88 -6.27 11.11 5.67
C ARG A 88 -7.20 10.49 6.72
N LEU A 89 -6.65 9.67 7.61
CA LEU A 89 -7.41 8.94 8.62
C LEU A 89 -7.71 9.75 9.89
N GLU A 90 -6.94 10.82 10.13
CA GLU A 90 -7.04 11.62 11.35
C GLU A 90 -8.44 12.20 11.57
N PHE A 91 -9.05 12.71 10.51
CA PHE A 91 -10.36 13.37 10.57
C PHE A 91 -11.54 12.46 10.22
N GLU A 92 -11.28 11.23 9.74
CA GLU A 92 -12.33 10.30 9.32
C GLU A 92 -12.71 9.37 10.48
N ASN A 93 -13.96 9.42 10.94
CA ASN A 93 -14.39 8.65 12.11
C ASN A 93 -14.70 7.19 11.77
N ASP A 94 -15.40 6.96 10.66
CA ASP A 94 -15.86 5.62 10.27
C ASP A 94 -15.56 5.34 8.80
N LEU A 95 -14.50 4.57 8.57
CA LEU A 95 -14.07 4.16 7.23
C LEU A 95 -15.05 3.20 6.54
N VAL A 96 -15.84 2.46 7.32
CA VAL A 96 -16.86 1.55 6.78
C VAL A 96 -18.03 2.38 6.24
N ALA A 97 -18.48 3.38 7.02
CA ALA A 97 -19.50 4.33 6.57
C ALA A 97 -19.04 5.17 5.38
N ALA A 98 -17.75 5.55 5.33
CA ALA A 98 -17.15 6.25 4.18
C ALA A 98 -16.95 5.35 2.95
N GLU A 99 -17.33 4.06 3.02
CA GLU A 99 -17.12 3.04 1.99
C GLU A 99 -15.67 3.00 1.48
N ALA A 100 -14.71 3.13 2.40
CA ALA A 100 -13.31 3.28 2.04
C ALA A 100 -12.78 2.06 1.29
N LYS A 101 -12.07 2.32 0.18
CA LYS A 101 -11.48 1.27 -0.66
C LYS A 101 -9.96 1.43 -0.80
N TYR A 102 -9.30 0.34 -1.16
CA TYR A 102 -7.86 0.30 -1.34
C TYR A 102 -7.42 -0.80 -2.31
N HIS A 103 -6.23 -0.64 -2.88
CA HIS A 103 -5.53 -1.71 -3.59
C HIS A 103 -4.94 -2.70 -2.56
N HIS A 104 -5.21 -3.99 -2.73
CA HIS A 104 -4.68 -5.07 -1.89
C HIS A 104 -3.15 -5.03 -1.81
N ASP A 105 -2.46 -4.75 -2.92
CA ASP A 105 -1.01 -4.67 -2.95
C ASP A 105 -0.47 -3.46 -2.17
N CYS A 106 -1.21 -2.34 -2.17
CA CYS A 106 -0.86 -1.18 -1.37
C CYS A 106 -0.98 -1.49 0.13
N PHE A 107 -2.05 -2.18 0.55
CA PHE A 107 -2.21 -2.63 1.93
C PHE A 107 -1.07 -3.56 2.35
N ASN A 108 -0.75 -4.58 1.56
CA ASN A 108 0.35 -5.50 1.85
C ASN A 108 1.71 -4.79 1.87
N SER A 109 1.93 -3.84 0.97
CA SER A 109 3.15 -3.02 0.96
C SER A 109 3.22 -2.08 2.17
N PHE A 110 2.07 -1.65 2.69
CA PHE A 110 1.98 -0.80 3.86
C PHE A 110 2.34 -1.55 5.14
N LEU A 111 1.76 -2.74 5.33
CA LEU A 111 1.98 -3.59 6.51
C LEU A 111 3.34 -4.28 6.55
N LYS A 112 4.07 -4.36 5.43
CA LYS A 112 5.41 -4.94 5.40
C LYS A 112 6.38 -4.06 6.22
N PRO A 113 7.05 -4.61 7.26
CA PRO A 113 8.00 -3.85 8.04
C PRO A 113 9.17 -3.38 7.16
N PRO A 114 9.66 -2.13 7.36
CA PRO A 114 10.71 -1.55 6.53
C PRO A 114 12.05 -2.32 6.64
N THR A 115 12.24 -3.11 7.70
CA THR A 115 13.44 -3.92 7.97
C THR A 115 13.71 -5.02 6.95
N LEU A 116 12.75 -5.36 6.08
CA LEU A 116 12.93 -6.37 5.03
C LEU A 116 13.07 -5.79 3.61
N LYS A 117 12.99 -4.46 3.44
CA LYS A 117 13.10 -3.84 2.10
C LYS A 117 14.53 -3.88 1.52
N ASN A 118 15.55 -4.08 2.36
CA ASN A 118 16.95 -4.11 1.95
C ASN A 118 17.52 -5.52 1.71
N VAL A 119 16.74 -6.59 1.88
CA VAL A 119 17.26 -7.97 1.68
C VAL A 119 16.79 -8.58 0.37
N CYS A 120 15.65 -8.17 -0.18
CA CYS A 120 15.00 -8.93 -1.27
C CYS A 120 14.54 -8.08 -2.45
N LYS A 121 15.30 -7.05 -2.87
CA LYS A 121 14.95 -6.27 -4.07
C LYS A 121 15.87 -6.40 -5.28
N THR A 122 17.07 -7.00 -5.20
CA THR A 122 17.97 -6.98 -6.36
C THR A 122 18.80 -8.23 -6.62
N THR A 123 18.63 -9.32 -5.89
CA THR A 123 19.34 -10.55 -6.23
C THR A 123 18.43 -11.73 -6.03
N ILE A 124 18.28 -12.56 -7.06
CA ILE A 124 17.98 -13.98 -6.88
C ILE A 124 19.11 -14.49 -5.99
N ILE A 125 18.89 -14.53 -4.67
CA ILE A 125 19.88 -15.06 -3.74
C ILE A 125 19.84 -16.56 -3.98
N ASP A 126 20.89 -17.06 -4.63
CA ASP A 126 21.08 -18.47 -4.85
C ASP A 126 21.16 -19.19 -3.50
N ASN A 127 20.65 -20.42 -3.48
CA ASN A 127 20.66 -21.27 -2.29
C ASN A 127 22.06 -21.40 -1.68
N ARG A 128 23.11 -21.29 -2.50
CA ARG A 128 24.50 -21.30 -2.06
C ARG A 128 24.87 -20.04 -1.26
N THR A 129 24.57 -18.84 -1.75
CA THR A 129 24.82 -17.61 -0.98
C THR A 129 23.99 -17.56 0.30
N LEU A 130 22.74 -18.01 0.25
CA LEU A 130 21.89 -18.09 1.44
C LEU A 130 22.50 -19.00 2.51
N LYS A 131 22.94 -20.21 2.14
CA LYS A 131 23.62 -21.16 3.03
C LYS A 131 24.89 -20.58 3.63
N LEU A 132 25.70 -19.93 2.81
CA LEU A 132 26.98 -19.36 3.24
C LEU A 132 26.77 -18.26 4.28
N ARG A 133 25.81 -17.35 4.02
CA ARG A 133 25.46 -16.27 4.96
C ARG A 133 24.88 -16.80 6.27
N LEU A 134 24.02 -17.82 6.20
CA LEU A 134 23.43 -18.44 7.38
C LEU A 134 24.49 -19.13 8.24
N LYS A 135 25.40 -19.90 7.63
CA LYS A 135 26.53 -20.51 8.32
C LYS A 135 27.48 -19.47 8.91
N LEU A 136 27.76 -18.38 8.20
CA LEU A 136 28.64 -17.32 8.70
C LEU A 136 28.04 -16.61 9.92
N LYS A 137 26.72 -16.37 9.91
CA LYS A 137 26.05 -15.62 10.97
C LYS A 137 25.76 -16.45 12.22
N TYR A 138 25.32 -17.70 12.03
CA TYR A 138 24.84 -18.54 13.13
C TYR A 138 25.78 -19.71 13.45
N GLY A 139 26.80 -19.96 12.61
CA GLY A 139 27.81 -20.98 12.84
C GLY A 139 27.19 -22.35 13.10
N ASN A 140 27.60 -22.96 14.22
CA ASN A 140 27.15 -24.27 14.66
C ASN A 140 25.78 -24.25 15.36
N LYS A 141 25.16 -23.07 15.56
CA LYS A 141 23.81 -22.95 16.14
C LYS A 141 22.72 -23.37 15.17
N ILE A 142 23.06 -23.61 13.90
CA ILE A 142 22.13 -24.12 12.89
C ILE A 142 22.74 -25.28 12.10
N ILE A 143 21.92 -26.25 11.74
CA ILE A 143 22.23 -27.30 10.77
C ILE A 143 21.40 -27.04 9.53
N ILE A 144 22.06 -26.99 8.37
CA ILE A 144 21.38 -26.86 7.09
C ILE A 144 21.52 -28.18 6.32
N THR A 145 20.39 -28.80 6.00
CA THR A 145 20.33 -30.08 5.29
C THR A 145 19.58 -29.94 3.98
N ASP A 146 20.14 -30.52 2.92
CA ASP A 146 19.52 -30.56 1.62
C ASP A 146 18.79 -31.88 1.41
N LYS A 147 17.51 -31.82 1.04
CA LYS A 147 16.80 -32.99 0.52
C LYS A 147 16.83 -32.96 -1.00
N LEU A 148 17.06 -34.11 -1.62
CA LEU A 148 16.95 -34.28 -3.07
C LEU A 148 15.57 -33.77 -3.54
N GLY A 149 15.58 -32.75 -4.40
CA GLY A 149 14.37 -32.24 -5.05
C GLY A 149 13.80 -30.91 -4.52
N THR A 150 14.64 -29.96 -4.09
CA THR A 150 14.36 -28.49 -3.90
C THR A 150 14.11 -27.98 -2.48
N SER A 151 14.05 -28.83 -1.45
CA SER A 151 13.80 -28.37 -0.08
C SER A 151 15.07 -28.28 0.76
N ILE A 152 15.30 -27.11 1.36
CA ILE A 152 16.36 -26.88 2.35
C ILE A 152 15.71 -26.87 3.73
N PHE A 153 16.20 -27.74 4.61
CA PHE A 153 15.80 -27.75 6.01
C PHE A 153 16.86 -27.03 6.83
N ILE A 154 16.42 -26.13 7.71
CA ILE A 154 17.28 -25.44 8.66
C ILE A 154 16.82 -25.86 10.06
N CYS A 155 17.65 -26.64 10.74
CA CYS A 155 17.46 -27.03 12.14
C CYS A 155 18.23 -26.06 13.03
N LEU A 156 17.67 -25.68 14.17
CA LEU A 156 18.36 -24.86 15.17
C LEU A 156 18.90 -25.81 16.25
N VAL A 157 20.20 -25.77 16.53
CA VAL A 157 20.88 -26.65 17.49
C VAL A 157 21.08 -25.88 18.78
N ASP A 158 20.16 -26.08 19.73
CA ASP A 158 20.05 -25.40 21.02
C ASP A 158 20.07 -23.86 20.94
N ASN A 159 19.44 -23.17 21.89
CA ASN A 159 19.21 -21.70 21.79
C ASN A 159 18.39 -21.24 20.57
N HIS A 160 17.33 -21.98 20.22
CA HIS A 160 16.27 -21.45 19.36
C HIS A 160 15.71 -20.09 19.84
N GLN A 161 15.85 -19.78 21.13
CA GLN A 161 15.46 -18.49 21.74
C GLN A 161 16.34 -17.31 21.31
N ASP A 162 17.62 -17.54 20.99
CA ASP A 162 18.53 -16.48 20.52
C ASP A 162 18.28 -16.11 19.04
N ILE A 163 17.72 -17.05 18.29
CA ILE A 163 17.57 -16.96 16.83
C ILE A 163 16.15 -16.55 16.45
N LEU A 164 15.16 -17.05 17.18
CA LEU A 164 13.75 -16.71 16.97
C LEU A 164 13.36 -15.53 17.86
N ASN A 165 12.72 -14.52 17.28
CA ASN A 165 12.21 -13.38 18.03
C ASN A 165 11.15 -13.82 19.06
N GLN A 166 11.12 -13.17 20.23
CA GLN A 166 10.08 -13.24 21.26
C GLN A 166 8.66 -13.30 20.67
N ALA A 167 8.39 -12.50 19.63
CA ALA A 167 7.10 -12.45 18.93
C ALA A 167 6.66 -13.81 18.34
N TRP A 168 7.60 -14.66 17.93
CA TRP A 168 7.29 -16.01 17.43
C TRP A 168 6.81 -16.92 18.56
N TYR A 169 7.42 -16.85 19.75
CA TYR A 169 7.02 -17.64 20.90
C TYR A 169 5.66 -17.22 21.46
N GLU A 170 5.37 -15.92 21.49
CA GLU A 170 4.08 -15.41 21.92
C GLU A 170 2.95 -15.88 21.01
N LYS A 171 3.17 -15.84 19.69
CA LYS A 171 2.21 -16.36 18.71
C LYS A 171 2.01 -17.87 18.82
N LYS A 172 3.07 -18.64 19.09
CA LYS A 172 2.98 -20.09 19.33
C LYS A 172 2.24 -20.43 20.63
N LYS A 173 2.37 -19.61 21.68
CA LYS A 173 1.63 -19.76 22.93
C LYS A 173 0.13 -19.47 22.76
N LEU A 174 -0.24 -18.54 21.87
CA LEU A 174 -1.64 -18.27 21.53
C LEU A 174 -2.30 -19.49 20.86
N ASN A 175 -1.66 -20.07 19.85
CA ASN A 175 -2.20 -21.22 19.12
C ASN A 175 -2.39 -22.49 19.97
N LYS A 176 -1.74 -22.59 21.13
CA LYS A 176 -1.90 -23.71 22.08
C LYS A 176 -3.06 -23.55 23.06
N LYS A 177 -3.69 -22.38 23.12
CA LYS A 177 -4.85 -22.12 24.00
C LYS A 177 -6.19 -22.32 23.28
N GLU A 178 -6.17 -22.76 22.02
CA GLU A 178 -7.36 -23.00 21.18
C GLU A 178 -7.64 -24.50 20.96
N GLU A 179 -6.92 -25.40 21.64
CA GLU A 179 -7.24 -26.84 21.77
C GLU A 179 -7.60 -27.17 23.23
#